data_AF-A0A257TC30-F1
#
_entry.id   AF-A0A257TC30-F1
#
_cell.length_a   1.000
_cell.length_b   1.000
_cell.length_c   1.000
_cell.angle_alpha   90.00
_cell.angle_beta   90.00
_cell.angle_gamma   90.00
#
_symmetry.space_group_name_H-M   'P 1'
#
loop_
_entity.id
_entity.type
_entity.pdbx_description
1 polymer ?
#
loop_
_entity_poly.entity_id
_entity_poly.type
_entity_poly.pdbx_seq_one_letter_code
_entity_poly.pdbx_strand_id
1 'polypeptide(L)'
;MDPQHQSKKAERGSEKTARNPIPIIPVKLERQPKPQWLRVRSPLSPEVDRLKKILRDAALHTVCEEASCPNLGECFGGGTATFM
;
A
#
# COMPACT_ATOMS: atom_id res chain seq x y z
N MET A 1 -36.02 9.54 -8.23
CA MET A 1 -35.28 10.54 -9.01
C MET A 1 -34.40 11.32 -8.05
N ASP A 2 -33.18 10.84 -7.82
CA ASP A 2 -31.99 11.66 -8.04
C ASP A 2 -30.90 10.69 -8.52
N PRO A 3 -30.29 10.93 -9.69
CA PRO A 3 -29.55 9.93 -10.44
C PRO A 3 -28.05 9.98 -10.12
N GLN A 4 -27.38 8.86 -10.39
CA GLN A 4 -25.93 8.74 -10.56
C GLN A 4 -25.07 8.45 -9.31
N HIS A 5 -25.23 7.24 -8.76
CA HIS A 5 -24.07 6.51 -8.26
C HIS A 5 -23.30 5.92 -9.45
N GLN A 6 -22.59 6.78 -10.19
CA GLN A 6 -21.74 6.31 -11.28
C GLN A 6 -20.45 5.77 -10.66
N SER A 7 -20.33 4.45 -10.62
CA SER A 7 -19.08 3.75 -10.29
C SER A 7 -17.98 4.31 -11.21
N LYS A 8 -17.13 5.18 -10.67
CA LYS A 8 -16.00 5.73 -11.41
C LYS A 8 -15.10 4.54 -11.77
N LYS A 9 -15.03 4.24 -13.06
CA LYS A 9 -14.14 3.22 -13.63
C LYS A 9 -12.75 3.43 -13.02
N ALA A 10 -12.15 2.39 -12.43
CA ALA A 10 -10.86 2.49 -11.77
C ALA A 10 -9.78 2.86 -12.80
N GLU A 11 -9.50 4.16 -12.94
CA GLU A 11 -8.49 4.68 -13.85
C GLU A 11 -7.11 4.17 -13.40
N ARG A 12 -6.46 3.35 -14.24
CA ARG A 12 -5.15 2.76 -13.95
C ARG A 12 -4.11 3.24 -14.97
N GLY A 13 -2.88 3.44 -14.50
CA GLY A 13 -1.75 3.77 -15.37
C GLY A 13 -1.95 5.06 -16.16
N SER A 14 -1.89 4.97 -17.49
CA SER A 14 -1.96 6.11 -18.42
C SER A 14 -3.30 6.85 -18.37
N GLU A 15 -4.39 6.16 -18.06
CA GLU A 15 -5.73 6.77 -17.94
C GLU A 15 -5.75 7.81 -16.79
N LYS A 16 -5.07 7.51 -15.68
CA LYS A 16 -4.98 8.43 -14.53
C LYS A 16 -4.13 9.67 -14.84
N THR A 17 -3.13 9.52 -15.70
CA THR A 17 -2.14 10.56 -15.96
C THR A 17 -2.42 11.39 -17.21
N ALA A 18 -3.44 11.04 -18.00
CA ALA A 18 -3.83 11.73 -19.23
C ALA A 18 -4.21 13.21 -19.03
N ARG A 19 -4.65 13.59 -17.83
CA ARG A 19 -5.02 14.98 -17.49
C ARG A 19 -3.85 15.83 -16.99
N ASN A 20 -2.67 15.25 -16.81
CA ASN A 20 -1.51 15.99 -16.34
C ASN A 20 -1.02 16.94 -17.44
N PRO A 21 -0.89 18.26 -17.20
CA PRO A 21 -0.35 19.20 -18.18
C PRO A 21 1.12 18.93 -18.54
N ILE A 22 1.84 18.15 -17.73
CA ILE A 22 3.22 17.74 -17.98
C ILE A 22 3.23 16.31 -18.53
N PRO A 23 3.79 16.06 -19.73
CA PRO A 23 3.81 14.72 -20.31
C PRO A 23 4.73 13.79 -19.51
N ILE A 24 4.20 12.64 -19.11
CA ILE A 24 5.00 11.58 -18.48
C ILE A 24 5.71 10.82 -19.59
N ILE A 25 7.00 11.07 -19.76
CA ILE A 25 7.83 10.39 -20.75
C ILE A 25 8.25 9.04 -20.14
N PRO A 26 7.78 7.89 -20.67
CA PRO A 26 8.14 6.59 -20.13
C PRO A 26 9.60 6.30 -20.48
N VAL A 27 10.49 6.54 -19.53
CA VAL A 27 11.87 6.08 -19.59
C VAL A 27 11.90 4.60 -19.24
N LYS A 28 12.35 3.75 -20.18
CA LYS A 28 12.58 2.32 -19.91
C LYS A 28 13.84 2.19 -19.05
N LEU A 29 13.68 2.37 -17.75
CA LEU A 29 14.73 2.16 -16.76
C LEU A 29 14.71 0.69 -16.34
N GLU A 30 15.85 0.03 -16.51
CA GLU A 30 16.16 -1.23 -15.82
C GLU A 30 15.93 -1.03 -14.31
N ARG A 31 15.32 -2.02 -13.65
CA ARG A 31 14.91 -1.89 -12.24
C ARG A 31 16.16 -1.90 -11.36
N GLN A 32 16.65 -0.71 -11.01
CA GLN A 32 17.83 -0.61 -10.15
C GLN A 32 17.50 -1.12 -8.73
N PRO A 33 18.42 -1.84 -8.08
CA PRO A 33 18.22 -2.28 -6.71
C PRO A 33 18.08 -1.07 -5.79
N LYS A 34 17.23 -1.21 -4.76
CA LYS A 34 17.10 -0.18 -3.73
C LYS A 34 18.44 0.01 -3.00
N PRO A 35 18.85 1.26 -2.69
CA PRO A 35 20.07 1.52 -1.95
C PRO A 35 20.01 0.88 -0.56
N GLN A 36 21.16 0.60 0.04
CA GLN A 36 21.24 -0.16 1.29
C GLN A 36 20.47 0.50 2.44
N TRP A 37 20.51 1.83 2.55
CA TRP A 37 19.82 2.59 3.60
C TRP A 37 18.28 2.59 3.47
N LEU A 38 17.73 2.24 2.30
CA LEU A 38 16.27 2.17 2.06
C LEU A 38 15.72 0.76 2.27
N ARG A 39 16.58 -0.24 2.49
CA ARG A 39 16.17 -1.63 2.67
C ARG A 39 15.91 -1.93 4.14
N VAL A 40 14.71 -2.39 4.43
CA VAL A 40 14.31 -2.91 5.74
C VAL A 40 14.45 -4.43 5.79
N ARG A 41 14.58 -4.99 7.00
CA ARG A 41 14.53 -6.43 7.22
C ARG A 41 13.09 -6.92 7.12
N SER A 42 12.92 -8.20 6.76
CA SER A 42 11.59 -8.81 6.71
C SER A 42 10.93 -8.77 8.10
N PRO A 43 9.65 -8.37 8.21
CA PRO A 43 8.94 -8.31 9.48
C PRO A 43 8.50 -9.72 9.90
N LEU A 44 9.46 -10.50 10.41
CA LEU A 44 9.24 -11.84 10.97
C LEU A 44 9.33 -11.74 12.49
N SER A 45 8.22 -11.42 13.15
CA SER A 45 8.13 -11.46 14.60
C SER A 45 6.79 -12.09 15.05
N PRO A 46 6.75 -12.76 16.21
CA PRO A 46 5.52 -13.32 16.75
C PRO A 46 4.39 -12.29 16.94
N GLU A 47 4.75 -11.05 17.27
CA GLU A 47 3.81 -9.94 17.46
C GLU A 47 3.13 -9.54 16.16
N VAL A 48 3.88 -9.54 15.05
CA VAL A 48 3.33 -9.29 13.71
C VAL A 48 2.26 -10.33 13.38
N ASP A 49 2.55 -11.61 13.60
CA ASP A 49 1.62 -12.70 13.30
C ASP A 49 0.40 -12.66 14.21
N ARG A 50 0.58 -12.32 15.50
CA ARG A 50 -0.51 -12.11 16.44
C ARG A 50 -1.46 -11.01 15.96
N LEU A 51 -0.94 -9.83 15.61
CA LEU A 51 -1.78 -8.71 15.23
C LEU A 51 -2.47 -8.96 13.88
N LYS A 52 -1.77 -9.58 12.92
CA LYS A 52 -2.38 -10.04 11.66
C LYS A 52 -3.55 -10.99 11.90
N LYS A 53 -3.42 -11.93 12.84
CA LYS A 53 -4.51 -12.86 13.17
C LYS A 53 -5.73 -12.11 13.70
N ILE A 54 -5.54 -11.22 14.67
CA ILE A 54 -6.62 -10.39 15.24
C ILE A 54 -7.35 -9.60 14.16
N LEU A 55 -6.60 -8.94 13.27
CA LEU A 55 -7.17 -8.14 12.18
C LEU A 55 -8.01 -8.99 11.21
N ARG A 56 -7.54 -10.19 10.86
CA ARG A 56 -8.28 -11.11 9.98
C ARG A 56 -9.51 -11.68 10.66
N ASP A 57 -9.41 -12.09 11.92
CA ASP A 57 -10.54 -12.61 12.70
C ASP A 57 -11.63 -11.53 12.84
N ALA A 58 -11.23 -10.25 12.89
CA ALA A 58 -12.13 -9.09 12.90
C ALA A 58 -12.57 -8.59 11.51
N ALA A 59 -12.11 -9.22 10.42
CA ALA A 59 -12.35 -8.78 9.05
C ALA A 59 -12.03 -7.29 8.79
N LEU A 60 -10.92 -6.79 9.35
CA LEU A 60 -10.47 -5.40 9.21
C LEU A 60 -9.32 -5.27 8.21
N HIS A 61 -9.33 -4.19 7.43
CA HIS A 61 -8.26 -3.81 6.51
C HIS A 61 -7.38 -2.71 7.09
N THR A 62 -6.08 -2.76 6.83
CA THR A 62 -5.12 -1.75 7.28
C THR A 62 -4.28 -1.22 6.13
N VAL A 63 -3.92 0.05 6.17
CA VAL A 63 -2.96 0.63 5.20
C VAL A 63 -1.60 -0.09 5.32
N CYS A 64 -1.27 -0.61 6.50
CA CYS A 64 -0.04 -1.36 6.75
C CYS A 64 0.08 -2.58 5.82
N GLU A 65 -1.00 -3.35 5.67
CA GLU A 65 -1.04 -4.54 4.83
C GLU A 65 -1.28 -4.21 3.34
N GLU A 66 -2.27 -3.35 3.05
CA GLU A 66 -2.67 -3.03 1.68
C GLU A 66 -1.57 -2.30 0.89
N ALA A 67 -0.76 -1.47 1.58
CA ALA A 67 0.33 -0.71 0.94
C ALA A 67 1.68 -1.44 0.95
N SER A 68 1.76 -2.67 1.47
CA SER A 68 3.02 -3.38 1.69
C SER A 68 4.05 -2.52 2.45
N CYS A 69 3.62 -1.93 3.56
CA CYS A 69 4.40 -0.94 4.31
C CYS A 69 5.74 -1.53 4.82
N PRO A 70 6.89 -0.89 4.57
CA PRO A 70 8.19 -1.38 5.05
C PRO A 70 8.32 -1.35 6.59
N ASN A 71 7.50 -0.54 7.28
CA ASN A 71 7.55 -0.38 8.74
C ASN A 71 6.60 -1.33 9.47
N LEU A 72 5.96 -2.28 8.78
CA LEU A 72 4.95 -3.16 9.35
C LEU A 72 5.47 -3.93 10.58
N GLY A 73 6.72 -4.37 10.57
CA GLY A 73 7.33 -5.09 11.69
C GLY A 73 7.44 -4.24 12.96
N GLU A 74 7.83 -2.98 12.82
CA GLU A 74 7.95 -2.04 13.94
C GLU A 74 6.57 -1.64 14.45
N CYS A 75 5.65 -1.27 13.55
CA CYS A 75 4.31 -0.84 13.94
C CYS A 75 3.55 -1.95 14.65
N PHE A 76 3.48 -3.16 14.07
CA PHE A 76 2.75 -4.27 14.68
C PHE A 76 3.47 -4.82 15.92
N GLY A 77 4.81 -4.81 15.93
CA GLY A 77 5.60 -5.13 17.11
C GLY A 77 5.31 -4.20 18.30
N GLY A 78 5.05 -2.91 18.02
CA GLY A 78 4.58 -1.93 19.00
C GLY A 78 3.07 -1.94 19.26
N GLY A 79 2.31 -2.90 18.70
CA GLY A 79 0.86 -2.98 18.86
C GLY A 79 0.06 -1.87 18.17
N THR A 80 0.65 -1.21 17.16
CA THR A 80 0.05 -0.08 16.43
C THR A 80 -0.37 -0.51 15.02
N ALA A 81 -1.58 -0.11 14.61
CA ALA A 81 -2.09 -0.30 13.25
C ALA A 81 -2.86 0.94 12.79
N THR A 82 -2.95 1.15 11.47
CA THR A 82 -3.71 2.25 10.87
C THR A 82 -4.71 1.72 9.84
N PHE A 83 -5.96 2.15 9.96
CA PHE A 83 -7.10 1.70 9.17
C PHE A 83 -7.42 2.69 8.04
N MET A 84 -8.17 2.25 7.02
CA MET A 84 -8.65 3.06 5.89
C MET A 84 -10.16 3.05 5.82
#